data_AF-A0A9E3BBC7-F1
#
_entry.id   AF-A0A9E3BBC7-F1
#
_cell.length_a   1.000
_cell.length_b   1.000
_cell.length_c   1.000
_cell.angle_alpha   90.00
_cell.angle_beta   90.00
_cell.angle_gamma   90.00
#
_symmetry.space_group_name_H-M   'P 1'
#
loop_
_entity.id
_entity.type
_entity.pdbx_description
1 polymer ?
#
loop_
_entity_poly.entity_id
_entity_poly.type
_entity_poly.pdbx_seq_one_letter_code
_entity_poly.pdbx_strand_id
1 'polypeptide(L)' 'EPDAQARAIMANAQQEEFKHFGMDLEFLLRRKPKWRTALQNILFKEGDIVEHGEEAEKEENEE' A
#
# COMPACT_ATOMS: atom_id res chain seq x y z
N GLU A 1 12.30 8.35 -16.95
CA GLU A 1 11.92 8.63 -18.34
C GLU A 1 12.58 9.93 -18.83
N PRO A 2 13.53 9.87 -19.79
CA PRO A 2 14.21 11.06 -20.32
C PRO A 2 13.32 11.97 -21.18
N ASP A 3 12.35 11.44 -21.94
CA ASP A 3 11.46 12.27 -22.78
C ASP A 3 10.48 13.09 -21.93
N ALA A 4 10.38 14.39 -22.21
CA ALA A 4 9.59 15.31 -21.41
C ALA A 4 8.07 15.08 -21.57
N GLN A 5 7.62 14.73 -22.78
CA GLN A 5 6.21 14.49 -23.07
C GLN A 5 5.77 13.15 -22.45
N ALA A 6 6.57 12.11 -22.60
CA ALA A 6 6.32 10.81 -21.97
C ALA A 6 6.25 10.94 -20.45
N ARG A 7 7.16 11.70 -19.83
CA ARG A 7 7.15 11.95 -18.38
C ARG A 7 5.88 12.65 -17.91
N ALA A 8 5.37 13.62 -18.67
CA ALA A 8 4.13 14.31 -18.34
C ALA A 8 2.91 13.38 -18.43
N ILE A 9 2.86 12.53 -19.47
CA ILE A 9 1.81 11.51 -19.62
C ILE A 9 1.84 10.52 -18.45
N MET A 10 3.03 10.01 -18.10
CA MET A 10 3.20 9.08 -16.98
C MET A 10 2.79 9.71 -15.65
N ALA A 11 3.18 10.96 -15.38
CA ALA A 11 2.81 11.66 -14.15
C ALA A 11 1.29 11.87 -14.03
N ASN A 12 0.62 12.17 -15.15
CA ASN A 12 -0.83 12.29 -15.18
C ASN A 12 -1.52 10.94 -14.93
N ALA A 13 -1.07 9.88 -15.60
CA ALA A 13 -1.62 8.54 -15.44
C ALA A 13 -1.40 7.98 -14.02
N GLN A 14 -0.27 8.28 -13.40
CA GLN A 14 0.11 7.73 -12.10
C GLN A 14 -0.91 8.01 -10.99
N GLN A 15 -1.59 9.16 -11.03
CA GLN A 15 -2.64 9.48 -10.04
C GLN A 15 -3.84 8.54 -10.14
N GLU A 16 -4.27 8.21 -11.36
CA GLU A 16 -5.36 7.27 -11.59
C GLU A 16 -4.95 5.85 -11.20
N GLU A 17 -3.70 5.48 -11.44
CA GLU A 17 -3.17 4.17 -11.05
C GLU A 17 -3.11 3.99 -9.52
N PHE A 18 -2.80 5.03 -8.74
CA PHE A 18 -2.88 4.93 -7.28
C PHE A 18 -4.31 4.67 -6.80
N LYS A 19 -5.32 5.24 -7.45
CA LYS A 19 -6.73 4.97 -7.15
C LYS A 19 -7.07 3.52 -7.48
N HIS A 20 -6.67 3.01 -8.64
CA HIS A 20 -6.91 1.62 -9.01
C HIS A 20 -6.21 0.65 -8.05
N PHE A 21 -4.94 0.90 -7.73
CA PHE A 21 -4.20 0.13 -6.74
C PHE A 21 -4.90 0.10 -5.37
N GLY A 22 -5.37 1.26 -4.88
CA GLY A 22 -6.10 1.35 -3.62
C GLY A 22 -7.41 0.55 -3.63
N MET A 23 -8.13 0.55 -4.75
CA MET A 23 -9.36 -0.24 -4.91
C MET A 23 -9.09 -1.75 -4.86
N ASP A 24 -8.07 -2.21 -5.58
CA ASP A 24 -7.69 -3.63 -5.60
C ASP A 24 -7.13 -4.08 -4.24
N LEU A 25 -6.32 -3.23 -3.59
CA LEU A 25 -5.80 -3.50 -2.26
C LEU A 25 -6.94 -3.67 -1.25
N GLU A 26 -7.88 -2.74 -1.20
CA GLU A 26 -9.04 -2.82 -0.29
C GLU A 26 -9.86 -4.10 -0.52
N PHE A 27 -10.08 -4.49 -1.77
CA PHE A 27 -10.76 -5.76 -2.08
C PHE A 27 -10.01 -6.97 -1.51
N LEU A 28 -8.67 -6.99 -1.62
CA LEU A 28 -7.84 -8.05 -1.05
C LEU A 28 -7.89 -8.05 0.48
N LEU A 29 -7.83 -6.90 1.15
CA LEU A 29 -7.90 -6.81 2.61
C LEU A 29 -9.24 -7.28 3.17
N ARG A 30 -10.34 -7.12 2.41
CA ARG A 30 -11.63 -7.72 2.78
C ARG A 30 -11.64 -9.25 2.71
N ARG A 31 -10.77 -9.85 1.90
CA ARG A 31 -10.71 -11.32 1.68
C ARG A 31 -9.56 -12.00 2.41
N LYS A 32 -8.59 -11.25 2.91
CA LYS A 32 -7.39 -11.75 3.58
C LYS A 32 -7.28 -11.10 4.96
N PRO A 33 -7.96 -11.64 5.98
CA PRO A 33 -7.98 -11.05 7.33
C PRO A 33 -6.59 -10.82 7.91
N LYS A 34 -5.68 -11.79 7.77
CA LYS A 34 -4.26 -11.67 8.17
C LYS A 34 -3.55 -10.45 7.56
N TRP A 35 -3.72 -10.23 6.26
CA TRP A 35 -3.14 -9.07 5.57
C TRP A 35 -3.79 -7.76 6.02
N ARG A 36 -5.07 -7.80 6.37
CA ARG A 36 -5.77 -6.63 6.92
C ARG A 36 -5.18 -6.23 8.27
N THR A 37 -4.99 -7.19 9.17
CA THR A 37 -4.34 -6.95 10.47
C THR A 37 -2.95 -6.36 10.27
N ALA A 38 -2.13 -6.98 9.41
CA ALA A 38 -0.79 -6.49 9.11
C ALA A 38 -0.79 -5.06 8.54
N LEU A 39 -1.59 -4.77 7.51
CA LEU A 39 -1.58 -3.44 6.87
C LEU A 39 -2.23 -2.35 7.73
N GLN A 40 -3.15 -2.68 8.64
CA GLN A 40 -3.64 -1.71 9.64
C GLN A 40 -2.53 -1.25 10.57
N ASN A 41 -1.49 -2.08 10.75
CA ASN A 41 -0.34 -1.71 11.56
C ASN A 41 0.71 -0.86 10.83
N ILE A 42 0.65 -0.79 9.50
CA ILE A 42 1.62 -0.05 8.67
C ILE A 42 1.00 1.23 8.11
N LEU A 43 -0.24 1.16 7.61
CA LEU A 43 -0.87 2.26 6.89
C LEU A 43 -1.37 3.37 7.82
N PHE A 44 -1.22 4.62 7.37
CA PHE A 44 -1.71 5.84 8.05
C PHE A 44 -1.15 6.06 9.47
N LYS A 45 0.01 5.48 9.78
CA LYS A 45 0.77 5.76 10.99
C LYS A 45 1.94 6.70 10.70
N GLU A 46 2.25 7.55 11.68
CA GLU A 46 3.49 8.34 11.69
C GLU A 46 4.62 7.49 12.28
N GLY A 47 5.86 7.69 11.85
CA GLY A 47 7.03 6.97 12.38
C GLY A 47 7.75 6.13 11.33
N ASP A 48 8.57 5.19 11.78
CA ASP A 48 9.34 4.31 10.90
C ASP A 48 8.45 3.22 10.29
N ILE A 49 8.38 3.18 8.96
CA ILE A 49 7.59 2.19 8.23
C ILE A 49 8.16 0.77 8.35
N VAL A 50 9.46 0.62 8.61
CA VAL A 50 10.12 -0.68 8.79
C VAL A 50 9.77 -1.27 10.15
N GLU A 51 9.86 -0.46 11.21
CA GLU A 51 9.48 -0.90 12.57
C GLU A 51 8.00 -1.34 12.61
N HIS A 52 7.10 -0.55 12.03
CA HIS A 52 5.69 -0.92 11.90
C HIS A 52 5.48 -2.20 11.07
N GLY A 53 6.32 -2.45 10.07
CA GLY A 53 6.29 -3.68 9.28
C GLY A 53 6.66 -4.91 10.10
N GLU A 54 7.72 -4.82 10.89
CA GLU A 54 8.15 -5.91 11.77
C GLU A 54 7.13 -6.21 12.88
N GLU A 55 6.45 -5.19 13.40
CA GLU A 55 5.35 -5.36 14.36
C GLU A 55 4.13 -6.03 13.69
N ALA A 56 3.78 -5.59 12.48
CA ALA A 56 2.68 -6.16 11.71
C ALA A 56 2.88 -7.66 11.41
N GLU A 57 4.09 -8.08 11.07
CA GLU A 57 4.40 -9.50 10.82
C GLU A 57 4.25 -10.37 12.08
N LYS A 58 4.55 -9.84 13.27
CA LYS A 58 4.35 -10.57 14.53
C LYS A 58 2.86 -10.78 14.79
N GLU A 59 2.06 -9.71 14.68
CA GLU A 59 0.63 -9.76 14.92
C GLU A 59 -0.10 -10.65 13.90
N GLU A 60 0.32 -10.65 12.63
CA GLU A 60 -0.21 -11.55 11.59
C GLU A 60 -0.04 -13.04 11.92
N ASN A 61 1.07 -13.39 12.59
CA ASN A 61 1.42 -14.77 12.94
C ASN A 61 0.86 -15.22 14.30
N GLU A 62 0.35 -14.30 15.12
CA GLU A 62 -0.24 -14.57 16.43
C GLU A 62 -1.78 -14.76 16.39
N GLU A 63 -2.47 -14.28 15.33
CA GLU A 63 -3.91 -14.52 15.04
C GLU A 63 -4.21 -15.77 14.18
#